data_AF-G7WD43-F1
#
_entry.id   AF-G7WD43-F1
#
_cell.length_a   1.000
_cell.length_b   1.000
_cell.length_c   1.000
_cell.angle_alpha   90.00
_cell.angle_beta   90.00
_cell.angle_gamma   90.00
#
_symmetry.space_group_name_H-M   'P 1'
#
loop_
_entity.id
_entity.type
_entity.pdbx_description
1 polymer ?
#
loop_
_entity_poly.entity_id
_entity_poly.type
_entity_poly.pdbx_seq_one_letter_code
_entity_poly.pdbx_strand_id
1 'polypeptide(L)'
;MLMRRRTSLYKITLVSLMGISILMASTLPVRADNLQEQLIQSQKQAKDLNGALSAQKEKVAGATKQLVAFKQSVEVLNASIAQEQAKLTEEENHLKELEAEQAKLEQQRQEHIEALGNVLRSNYEEGVTSYLEVLFQAKSLADFIDRADKIQMIINAHSKLQVDINDLKESMNQQMAQIDEKKKTIQATIQSKSETQKAAQQVLSKQQEVLNQLSKEEKAALNASLAAQAKVDRIQQLIEQEKLEAEYAAKQKQSSGSPDSGGVAGTVKVSGGAKQVLDYAAQFLGTKYVWGGTTPSPGFDCSGFVQYVFRHNGITLSRTSEMQYTNGVAVKRSDLKPGDLVFFATYSSGASHVGIYVGNNIMINSSSGGVSYDNITNSYWSKRYLGARRVIAE
;
A
#
# COMPACT_ATOMS: atom_id res chain seq x y z
N MET A 1 23.27 -49.71 -6.90
CA MET A 1 23.80 -48.81 -7.94
C MET A 1 22.78 -47.68 -8.16
N LEU A 2 23.02 -46.53 -7.52
CA LEU A 2 22.51 -45.17 -7.79
C LEU A 2 21.05 -44.98 -8.29
N MET A 3 20.10 -44.80 -7.36
CA MET A 3 18.83 -44.11 -7.66
C MET A 3 18.92 -42.63 -7.28
N ARG A 4 18.76 -41.79 -8.31
CA ARG A 4 18.81 -40.32 -8.28
C ARG A 4 17.74 -39.73 -7.36
N ARG A 5 18.15 -39.16 -6.22
CA ARG A 5 17.36 -38.16 -5.48
C ARG A 5 17.34 -36.85 -6.28
N ARG A 6 16.19 -36.49 -6.86
CA ARG A 6 15.91 -35.14 -7.35
C ARG A 6 15.39 -34.31 -6.17
N THR A 7 16.29 -33.65 -5.46
CA THR A 7 15.94 -32.54 -4.56
C THR A 7 15.62 -31.31 -5.40
N SER A 8 14.34 -31.00 -5.57
CA SER A 8 13.89 -29.72 -6.14
C SER A 8 14.06 -28.65 -5.06
N LEU A 9 15.21 -27.97 -5.08
CA LEU A 9 15.48 -26.80 -4.26
C LEU A 9 14.62 -25.64 -4.79
N TYR A 10 13.53 -25.33 -4.08
CA TYR A 10 12.79 -24.08 -4.26
C TYR A 10 13.72 -22.92 -3.89
N LYS A 11 14.28 -22.26 -4.91
CA LYS A 11 15.00 -21.00 -4.76
C LYS A 11 14.00 -19.93 -4.36
N ILE A 12 13.89 -19.65 -3.06
CA ILE A 12 13.21 -18.47 -2.54
C ILE A 12 14.10 -17.27 -2.89
N THR A 13 13.76 -16.60 -4.00
CA THR A 13 14.39 -15.33 -4.38
C THR A 13 13.95 -14.26 -3.39
N LEU A 14 14.78 -14.05 -2.37
CA LEU A 14 14.71 -12.89 -1.49
C LEU A 14 14.86 -11.65 -2.38
N VAL A 15 13.78 -10.86 -2.53
CA VAL A 15 13.86 -9.59 -3.25
C VAL A 15 14.71 -8.66 -2.40
N SER A 16 15.98 -8.50 -2.80
CA SER A 16 16.91 -7.58 -2.17
C SER A 16 16.37 -6.15 -2.31
N LEU A 17 15.99 -5.57 -1.17
CA LEU A 17 15.57 -4.20 -1.00
C LEU A 17 16.78 -3.27 -1.19
N MET A 18 17.12 -2.98 -2.45
CA MET A 18 17.96 -1.82 -2.76
C MET A 18 17.10 -0.57 -2.64
N GLY A 19 17.09 0.00 -1.43
CA GLY A 19 16.54 1.32 -1.17
C GLY A 19 17.29 2.35 -1.98
N ILE A 20 16.58 3.00 -2.90
CA ILE A 20 17.08 4.16 -3.63
C ILE A 20 16.94 5.36 -2.67
N SER A 21 17.96 5.55 -1.84
CA SER A 21 18.12 6.75 -1.01
C SER A 21 18.58 7.91 -1.89
N ILE A 22 17.64 8.60 -2.54
CA ILE A 22 17.93 9.89 -3.20
C ILE A 22 17.74 10.98 -2.14
N LEU A 23 18.80 11.24 -1.38
CA LEU A 23 19.02 12.54 -0.76
C LEU A 23 19.78 13.39 -1.79
N MET A 24 19.15 14.44 -2.30
CA MET A 24 19.82 15.49 -3.06
C MET A 24 19.54 16.84 -2.39
N ALA A 25 20.45 17.24 -1.53
CA ALA A 25 20.64 18.63 -1.15
C ALA A 25 22.11 18.98 -1.45
N SER A 26 22.36 19.39 -2.69
CA SER A 26 23.59 20.11 -3.03
C SER A 26 23.21 21.51 -3.49
N THR A 27 23.58 22.49 -2.67
CA THR A 27 23.53 23.91 -3.01
C THR A 27 24.65 24.19 -4.02
N LEU A 28 24.30 24.37 -5.29
CA LEU A 28 25.19 24.93 -6.29
C LEU A 28 24.75 26.37 -6.63
N PRO A 29 25.70 27.29 -6.88
CA PRO A 29 25.40 28.66 -7.27
C PRO A 29 24.77 28.67 -8.67
N VAL A 30 23.60 29.29 -8.80
CA VAL A 30 22.86 29.43 -10.06
C VAL A 30 23.64 30.37 -10.98
N ARG A 31 24.30 29.79 -11.99
CA ARG A 31 24.73 30.47 -13.21
C ARG A 31 23.45 30.77 -14.01
N ALA A 32 23.35 31.94 -14.62
CA ALA A 32 22.19 32.31 -15.44
C ALA A 32 22.17 31.48 -16.74
N ASP A 33 21.71 30.24 -16.64
CA ASP A 33 21.50 29.36 -17.80
C ASP A 33 20.20 29.76 -18.51
N ASN A 34 20.20 29.69 -19.85
CA ASN A 34 19.03 30.08 -20.66
C ASN A 34 17.82 29.19 -20.30
N LEU A 35 16.60 29.74 -20.35
CA LEU A 35 15.38 29.01 -19.94
C LEU A 35 15.16 27.74 -20.76
N GLN A 36 15.58 27.70 -22.03
CA GLN A 36 15.49 26.52 -22.90
C GLN A 36 16.38 25.37 -22.40
N GLU A 37 17.56 25.66 -21.87
CA GLU A 37 18.47 24.69 -21.28
C GLU A 37 17.90 24.15 -19.97
N GLN A 38 17.34 25.03 -19.13
CA GLN A 38 16.60 24.64 -17.92
C GLN A 38 15.38 23.77 -18.24
N LEU A 39 14.68 24.06 -19.35
CA LEU A 39 13.54 23.28 -19.83
C LEU A 39 14.01 21.88 -20.24
N ILE A 40 15.05 21.77 -21.06
CA ILE A 40 15.61 20.49 -21.50
C ILE A 40 16.03 19.64 -20.28
N GLN A 41 16.74 20.24 -19.32
CA GLN A 41 17.18 19.54 -18.12
C GLN A 41 15.99 19.08 -17.27
N SER A 42 14.97 19.93 -17.09
CA SER A 42 13.78 19.60 -16.30
C SER A 42 12.91 18.54 -17.00
N GLN A 43 12.80 18.57 -18.33
CA GLN A 43 12.11 17.56 -19.13
C GLN A 43 12.81 16.21 -19.05
N LYS A 44 14.14 16.19 -19.12
CA LYS A 44 14.93 14.98 -18.92
C LYS A 44 14.69 14.40 -17.52
N GLN A 45 14.75 15.24 -16.49
CA GLN A 45 14.49 14.81 -15.11
C GLN A 45 13.06 14.25 -14.93
N ALA A 46 12.05 14.90 -15.49
CA ALA A 46 10.66 14.41 -15.44
C ALA A 46 10.50 13.07 -16.17
N LYS A 47 11.16 12.90 -17.33
CA LYS A 47 11.17 11.63 -18.09
C LYS A 47 11.84 10.51 -17.28
N ASP A 48 13.00 10.78 -16.68
CA ASP A 48 13.73 9.79 -15.88
C ASP A 48 12.91 9.35 -14.66
N LEU A 49 12.25 10.29 -13.97
CA LEU A 49 11.36 10.00 -12.84
C LEU A 49 10.10 9.23 -13.26
N ASN A 50 9.52 9.54 -14.42
CA ASN A 50 8.39 8.77 -14.97
C ASN A 50 8.81 7.32 -15.31
N GLY A 51 10.01 7.12 -15.85
CA GLY A 51 10.59 5.80 -16.06
C GLY A 51 10.74 5.04 -14.74
N ALA A 52 11.29 5.70 -13.71
CA ALA A 52 11.43 5.10 -12.37
C ALA A 52 10.07 4.76 -11.73
N LEU A 53 9.06 5.62 -11.86
CA LEU A 53 7.69 5.36 -11.39
C LEU A 53 7.08 4.15 -12.09
N SER A 54 7.24 4.03 -13.41
CA SER A 54 6.75 2.88 -14.18
C SER A 54 7.40 1.58 -13.69
N ALA A 55 8.72 1.58 -13.50
CA ALA A 55 9.44 0.43 -12.96
C ALA A 55 8.99 0.07 -11.53
N GLN A 56 8.69 1.08 -10.69
CA GLN A 56 8.18 0.83 -9.34
C GLN A 56 6.77 0.23 -9.36
N LYS A 57 5.89 0.71 -10.25
CA LYS A 57 4.55 0.13 -10.48
C LYS A 57 4.63 -1.33 -10.90
N GLU A 58 5.55 -1.66 -11.80
CA GLU A 58 5.78 -3.06 -12.20
C GLU A 58 6.26 -3.93 -11.04
N LYS A 59 7.16 -3.43 -10.18
CA LYS A 59 7.59 -4.14 -8.97
C LYS A 59 6.42 -4.40 -8.01
N VAL A 60 5.58 -3.39 -7.74
CA VAL A 60 4.39 -3.53 -6.88
C VAL A 60 3.40 -4.54 -7.47
N ALA A 61 3.13 -4.45 -8.78
CA ALA A 61 2.25 -5.39 -9.47
C ALA A 61 2.80 -6.83 -9.43
N GLY A 62 4.10 -7.01 -9.69
CA GLY A 62 4.79 -8.29 -9.62
C GLY A 62 4.74 -8.91 -8.23
N ALA A 63 5.06 -8.13 -7.19
CA ALA A 63 4.99 -8.55 -5.79
C ALA A 63 3.55 -8.90 -5.37
N THR A 64 2.56 -8.12 -5.80
CA THR A 64 1.13 -8.41 -5.55
C THR A 64 0.71 -9.73 -6.17
N LYS A 65 1.09 -9.99 -7.42
CA LYS A 65 0.78 -11.25 -8.10
C LYS A 65 1.40 -12.45 -7.39
N GLN A 66 2.67 -12.34 -6.97
CA GLN A 66 3.35 -13.37 -6.20
C GLN A 66 2.67 -13.62 -4.86
N LEU A 67 2.27 -12.56 -4.15
CA LEU A 67 1.57 -12.67 -2.87
C LEU A 67 0.22 -13.39 -3.01
N VAL A 68 -0.56 -13.06 -4.04
CA VAL A 68 -1.85 -13.71 -4.32
C VAL A 68 -1.65 -15.20 -4.62
N ALA A 69 -0.70 -15.55 -5.49
CA ALA A 69 -0.40 -16.95 -5.80
C ALA A 69 0.08 -17.72 -4.56
N PHE A 70 0.88 -17.08 -3.70
CA PHE A 70 1.36 -17.70 -2.47
C PHE A 70 0.23 -17.90 -1.44
N LYS A 71 -0.70 -16.94 -1.30
CA LYS A 71 -1.92 -17.09 -0.47
C LYS A 71 -2.75 -18.30 -0.91
N GLN A 72 -2.97 -18.46 -2.22
CA GLN A 72 -3.69 -19.62 -2.77
C GLN A 72 -3.01 -20.95 -2.41
N SER A 73 -1.67 -21.01 -2.51
CA SER A 73 -0.92 -22.21 -2.09
C SER A 73 -1.08 -22.53 -0.61
N VAL A 74 -1.15 -21.51 0.26
CA VAL A 74 -1.40 -21.69 1.70
C VAL A 74 -2.83 -22.18 1.96
N GLU A 75 -3.83 -21.67 1.23
CA GLU A 75 -5.21 -22.17 1.31
C GLU A 75 -5.31 -23.65 0.92
N VAL A 76 -4.64 -24.06 -0.17
CA VAL A 76 -4.56 -25.47 -0.58
C VAL A 76 -3.88 -26.33 0.49
N LEU A 77 -2.81 -25.83 1.11
CA LEU A 77 -2.14 -26.52 2.21
C LEU A 77 -3.08 -26.69 3.41
N ASN A 78 -3.83 -25.65 3.80
CA ASN A 78 -4.79 -25.71 4.89
C ASN A 78 -5.92 -26.72 4.60
N ALA A 79 -6.45 -26.72 3.37
CA ALA A 79 -7.45 -27.69 2.95
C ALA A 79 -6.91 -29.13 3.00
N SER A 80 -5.65 -29.33 2.59
CA SER A 80 -5.00 -30.63 2.69
C SER A 80 -4.83 -31.10 4.15
N ILE A 81 -4.48 -30.20 5.07
CA ILE A 81 -4.39 -30.52 6.51
C ILE A 81 -5.77 -30.94 7.04
N ALA A 82 -6.82 -30.18 6.72
CA ALA A 82 -8.18 -30.50 7.14
C ALA A 82 -8.64 -31.87 6.61
N GLN A 83 -8.27 -32.22 5.37
CA GLN A 83 -8.55 -33.53 4.80
C GLN A 83 -7.84 -34.66 5.56
N GLU A 84 -6.56 -34.48 5.94
CA GLU A 84 -5.86 -35.50 6.74
C GLU A 84 -6.46 -35.62 8.16
N GLN A 85 -6.91 -34.52 8.76
CA GLN A 85 -7.60 -34.54 10.06
C GLN A 85 -8.92 -35.31 9.99
N ALA A 86 -9.68 -35.13 8.90
CA ALA A 86 -10.91 -35.89 8.66
C ALA A 86 -10.63 -37.40 8.55
N LYS A 87 -9.61 -37.79 7.77
CA LYS A 87 -9.18 -39.20 7.67
C LYS A 87 -8.71 -39.76 9.01
N LEU A 88 -7.98 -38.97 9.80
CA LEU A 88 -7.57 -39.39 11.14
C LEU A 88 -8.78 -39.69 12.03
N THR A 89 -9.81 -38.83 11.97
CA THR A 89 -11.05 -39.00 12.73
C THR A 89 -11.83 -40.24 12.26
N GLU A 90 -11.86 -40.50 10.95
CA GLU A 90 -12.48 -41.70 10.39
C GLU A 90 -11.80 -42.98 10.88
N GLU A 91 -10.46 -43.04 10.84
CA GLU A 91 -9.68 -44.17 11.35
C GLU A 91 -9.81 -44.33 12.88
N GLU A 92 -9.94 -43.23 13.64
CA GLU A 92 -10.22 -43.28 15.08
C GLU A 92 -11.60 -43.86 15.40
N ASN A 93 -12.62 -43.50 14.62
CA ASN A 93 -13.96 -44.06 14.77
C ASN A 93 -13.99 -45.55 14.41
N HIS A 94 -13.34 -45.93 13.31
CA HIS A 94 -13.24 -47.33 12.89
C HIS A 94 -12.51 -48.19 13.93
N LEU A 95 -11.42 -47.68 14.52
CA LEU A 95 -10.74 -48.36 15.63
C LEU A 95 -11.68 -48.60 16.81
N LYS A 96 -12.45 -47.58 17.19
CA LYS A 96 -13.40 -47.66 18.31
C LYS A 96 -14.52 -48.66 18.06
N GLU A 97 -14.99 -48.76 16.81
CA GLU A 97 -15.99 -49.76 16.39
C GLU A 97 -15.42 -51.19 16.51
N LEU A 98 -14.18 -51.41 16.04
CA LEU A 98 -13.50 -52.70 16.17
C LEU A 98 -13.26 -53.09 17.64
N GLU A 99 -12.84 -52.15 18.48
CA GLU A 99 -12.68 -52.38 19.93
C GLU A 99 -14.01 -52.80 20.60
N ALA A 100 -15.11 -52.15 20.22
CA ALA A 100 -16.44 -52.48 20.74
C ALA A 100 -16.93 -53.85 20.26
N GLU A 101 -16.72 -54.18 18.99
CA GLU A 101 -17.06 -55.49 18.43
C GLU A 101 -16.24 -56.61 19.08
N GLN A 102 -14.94 -56.37 19.32
CA GLN A 102 -14.07 -57.32 19.99
C GLN A 102 -14.52 -57.57 21.44
N ALA A 103 -14.90 -56.52 22.17
CA ALA A 103 -15.44 -56.65 23.52
C ALA A 103 -16.73 -57.48 23.56
N LYS A 104 -17.62 -57.28 22.56
CA LYS A 104 -18.86 -58.05 22.43
C LYS A 104 -18.59 -59.54 22.13
N LEU A 105 -17.65 -59.84 21.23
CA LEU A 105 -17.26 -61.22 20.93
C LEU A 105 -16.66 -61.92 22.15
N GLU A 106 -15.84 -61.21 22.93
CA GLU A 106 -15.29 -61.74 24.18
C GLU A 106 -16.38 -62.02 25.22
N GLN A 107 -17.37 -61.13 25.34
CA GLN A 107 -18.54 -61.37 26.20
C GLN A 107 -19.31 -62.61 25.75
N GLN A 108 -19.63 -62.74 24.45
CA GLN A 108 -20.32 -63.91 23.92
C GLN A 108 -19.54 -65.21 24.16
N ARG A 109 -18.22 -65.18 23.98
CA ARG A 109 -17.33 -66.31 24.29
C ARG A 109 -17.46 -66.72 25.77
N GLN A 110 -17.51 -65.75 26.66
CA GLN A 110 -17.62 -65.98 28.11
C GLN A 110 -18.99 -66.53 28.50
N GLU A 111 -20.06 -65.96 27.97
CA GLU A 111 -21.43 -66.47 28.14
C GLU A 111 -21.56 -67.92 27.64
N HIS A 112 -20.94 -68.25 26.50
CA HIS A 112 -20.92 -69.62 25.98
C HIS A 112 -20.13 -70.59 26.86
N ILE A 113 -18.98 -70.18 27.39
CA ILE A 113 -18.17 -70.99 28.31
C ILE A 113 -18.91 -71.21 29.62
N GLU A 114 -19.53 -70.17 30.17
CA GLU A 114 -20.33 -70.27 31.39
C GLU A 114 -21.57 -71.13 31.17
N ALA A 115 -22.29 -70.99 30.06
CA ALA A 115 -23.43 -71.84 29.73
C ALA A 115 -23.00 -73.31 29.63
N LEU A 116 -21.89 -73.61 28.94
CA LEU A 116 -21.36 -74.97 28.87
C LEU A 116 -20.92 -75.47 30.26
N GLY A 117 -20.22 -74.64 31.03
CA GLY A 117 -19.78 -74.97 32.39
C GLY A 117 -20.95 -75.21 33.33
N ASN A 118 -22.01 -74.43 33.23
CA ASN A 118 -23.25 -74.58 34.00
C ASN A 118 -24.00 -75.84 33.60
N VAL A 119 -24.10 -76.16 32.29
CA VAL A 119 -24.61 -77.45 31.84
C VAL A 119 -23.77 -78.58 32.46
N LEU A 120 -22.44 -78.51 32.41
CA LEU A 120 -21.57 -79.55 32.98
C LEU A 120 -21.62 -79.64 34.52
N ARG A 121 -21.79 -78.52 35.23
CA ARG A 121 -21.78 -78.43 36.70
C ARG A 121 -23.15 -78.69 37.34
N SER A 122 -24.25 -78.15 36.79
CA SER A 122 -25.61 -78.47 37.25
C SER A 122 -25.89 -79.98 37.13
N ASN A 123 -25.33 -80.61 36.09
CA ASN A 123 -25.29 -82.06 35.91
C ASN A 123 -24.50 -82.85 36.99
N TYR A 124 -23.70 -82.18 37.81
CA TYR A 124 -22.85 -82.82 38.84
C TYR A 124 -23.38 -82.59 40.27
N GLU A 125 -24.05 -81.46 40.51
CA GLU A 125 -24.50 -81.05 41.86
C GLU A 125 -25.99 -81.32 42.14
N GLU A 126 -26.87 -81.36 41.13
CA GLU A 126 -28.34 -81.45 41.34
C GLU A 126 -29.01 -82.78 40.93
N GLY A 127 -28.25 -83.81 40.53
CA GLY A 127 -28.81 -85.15 40.27
C GLY A 127 -29.81 -85.22 39.10
N VAL A 128 -29.75 -84.26 38.16
CA VAL A 128 -30.50 -84.27 36.90
C VAL A 128 -29.52 -84.39 35.73
N THR A 129 -29.61 -85.50 35.01
CA THR A 129 -29.00 -85.87 33.72
C THR A 129 -27.68 -85.25 33.24
N SER A 130 -26.55 -85.80 33.70
CA SER A 130 -25.26 -85.72 32.98
C SER A 130 -25.41 -86.16 31.51
N TYR A 131 -24.54 -85.69 30.58
CA TYR A 131 -24.49 -86.23 29.22
C TYR A 131 -24.41 -87.78 29.22
N LEU A 132 -23.74 -88.34 30.22
CA LEU A 132 -23.70 -89.79 30.47
C LEU A 132 -25.07 -90.36 30.86
N GLU A 133 -25.87 -89.63 31.62
CA GLU A 133 -27.22 -90.04 32.01
C GLU A 133 -28.23 -89.87 30.87
N VAL A 134 -28.13 -88.82 30.05
CA VAL A 134 -28.89 -88.68 28.80
C VAL A 134 -28.64 -89.90 27.90
N LEU A 135 -27.40 -90.38 27.86
CA LEU A 135 -27.00 -91.61 27.17
C LEU A 135 -27.58 -92.85 27.88
N PHE A 136 -27.43 -93.00 29.19
CA PHE A 136 -27.91 -94.18 29.94
C PHE A 136 -29.44 -94.27 30.08
N GLN A 137 -30.18 -93.19 29.84
CA GLN A 137 -31.65 -93.19 29.74
C GLN A 137 -32.18 -93.65 28.38
N ALA A 138 -31.30 -94.02 27.45
CA ALA A 138 -31.71 -94.52 26.14
C ALA A 138 -32.58 -95.78 26.28
N LYS A 139 -33.68 -95.84 25.51
CA LYS A 139 -34.63 -96.97 25.54
C LYS A 139 -34.22 -98.14 24.64
N SER A 140 -33.22 -97.93 23.78
CA SER A 140 -32.68 -98.93 22.86
C SER A 140 -31.24 -98.56 22.46
N LEU A 141 -30.52 -99.50 21.85
CA LEU A 141 -29.17 -99.24 21.32
C LEU A 141 -29.18 -98.15 20.23
N ALA A 142 -30.22 -98.10 19.40
CA ALA A 142 -30.37 -97.05 18.38
C ALA A 142 -30.59 -95.66 19.01
N ASP A 143 -31.44 -95.56 20.04
CA ASP A 143 -31.66 -94.31 20.79
C ASP A 143 -30.38 -93.84 21.51
N PHE A 144 -29.58 -94.79 22.02
CA PHE A 144 -28.28 -94.50 22.62
C PHE A 144 -27.31 -93.87 21.62
N ILE A 145 -27.17 -94.48 20.44
CA ILE A 145 -26.27 -94.01 19.38
C ILE A 145 -26.71 -92.62 18.88
N ASP A 146 -28.01 -92.41 18.60
CA ASP A 146 -28.55 -91.12 18.18
C ASP A 146 -28.28 -90.00 19.20
N ARG A 147 -28.35 -90.32 20.50
CA ARG A 147 -28.03 -89.36 21.58
C ARG A 147 -26.54 -89.10 21.68
N ALA A 148 -25.70 -90.11 21.51
CA ALA A 148 -24.25 -89.97 21.47
C ALA A 148 -23.80 -89.06 20.32
N ASP A 149 -24.36 -89.26 19.14
CA ASP A 149 -24.06 -88.44 17.96
C ASP A 149 -24.50 -86.99 18.16
N LYS A 150 -25.68 -86.75 18.75
CA LYS A 150 -26.16 -85.38 19.07
C LYS A 150 -25.28 -84.69 20.11
N ILE A 151 -24.84 -85.39 21.15
CA ILE A 151 -23.92 -84.84 22.16
C ILE A 151 -22.56 -84.53 21.53
N GLN A 152 -22.03 -85.43 20.71
CA GLN A 152 -20.78 -85.20 19.98
C GLN A 152 -20.90 -84.01 19.03
N MET A 153 -22.03 -83.84 18.35
CA MET A 153 -22.33 -82.68 17.51
C MET A 153 -22.30 -81.38 18.32
N ILE A 154 -22.90 -81.34 19.51
CA ILE A 154 -22.90 -80.15 20.39
C ILE A 154 -21.47 -79.81 20.86
N ILE A 155 -20.70 -80.80 21.30
CA ILE A 155 -19.30 -80.61 21.74
C ILE A 155 -18.44 -80.10 20.58
N ASN A 156 -18.57 -80.71 19.41
CA ASN A 156 -17.84 -80.30 18.22
C ASN A 156 -18.24 -78.88 17.77
N ALA A 157 -19.52 -78.54 17.82
CA ALA A 157 -20.00 -77.20 17.50
C ALA A 157 -19.43 -76.15 18.45
N HIS A 158 -19.36 -76.44 19.76
CA HIS A 158 -18.78 -75.52 20.73
C HIS A 158 -17.27 -75.36 20.55
N SER A 159 -16.54 -76.46 20.35
CA SER A 159 -15.09 -76.44 20.08
C SER A 159 -14.78 -75.62 18.83
N LYS A 160 -15.55 -75.83 17.75
CA LYS A 160 -15.42 -75.06 16.51
C LYS A 160 -15.73 -73.58 16.73
N LEU A 161 -16.82 -73.24 17.42
CA LEU A 161 -17.18 -71.85 17.73
C LEU A 161 -16.06 -71.13 18.50
N GLN A 162 -15.40 -71.82 19.43
CA GLN A 162 -14.28 -71.24 20.19
C GLN A 162 -13.06 -70.97 19.29
N VAL A 163 -12.74 -71.86 18.35
CA VAL A 163 -11.69 -71.65 17.35
C VAL A 163 -12.04 -70.47 16.44
N ASP A 164 -13.25 -70.46 15.88
CA ASP A 164 -13.71 -69.40 14.97
C ASP A 164 -13.69 -68.01 15.66
N ILE A 165 -14.08 -67.92 16.94
CA ILE A 165 -14.00 -66.67 17.73
C ILE A 165 -12.55 -66.22 17.94
N ASN A 166 -11.64 -67.15 18.25
CA ASN A 166 -10.23 -66.82 18.46
C ASN A 166 -9.57 -66.34 17.15
N ASP A 167 -9.83 -67.02 16.04
CA ASP A 167 -9.32 -66.63 14.72
C ASP A 167 -9.83 -65.25 14.31
N LEU A 168 -11.12 -64.97 14.54
CA LEU A 168 -11.70 -63.65 14.29
C LEU A 168 -11.05 -62.57 15.17
N LYS A 169 -10.84 -62.85 16.46
CA LYS A 169 -10.17 -61.94 17.40
C LYS A 169 -8.75 -61.62 16.97
N GLU A 170 -8.00 -62.61 16.49
CA GLU A 170 -6.64 -62.41 16.00
C GLU A 170 -6.61 -61.56 14.72
N SER A 171 -7.54 -61.81 13.79
CA SER A 171 -7.73 -60.98 12.59
C SER A 171 -8.06 -59.51 12.96
N MET A 172 -8.97 -59.29 13.91
CA MET A 172 -9.31 -57.94 14.40
C MET A 172 -8.12 -57.24 15.05
N ASN A 173 -7.34 -57.95 15.88
CA ASN A 173 -6.12 -57.39 16.48
C ASN A 173 -5.12 -56.94 15.40
N GLN A 174 -4.96 -57.72 14.32
CA GLN A 174 -4.12 -57.33 13.19
C GLN A 174 -4.66 -56.07 12.49
N GLN A 175 -5.98 -55.98 12.28
CA GLN A 175 -6.60 -54.77 11.71
C GLN A 175 -6.41 -53.54 12.61
N MET A 176 -6.62 -53.66 13.92
CA MET A 176 -6.40 -52.59 14.89
C MET A 176 -4.94 -52.10 14.87
N ALA A 177 -3.97 -53.01 14.84
CA ALA A 177 -2.56 -52.67 14.75
C ALA A 177 -2.21 -51.89 13.46
N GLN A 178 -2.79 -52.30 12.32
CA GLN A 178 -2.63 -51.58 11.05
C GLN A 178 -3.27 -50.19 11.10
N ILE A 179 -4.44 -50.05 11.71
CA ILE A 179 -5.11 -48.75 11.89
C ILE A 179 -4.25 -47.83 12.77
N ASP A 180 -3.69 -48.33 13.87
CA ASP A 180 -2.80 -47.54 14.72
C ASP A 180 -1.51 -47.08 13.99
N GLU A 181 -0.94 -47.93 13.14
CA GLU A 181 0.20 -47.54 12.30
C GLU A 181 -0.18 -46.45 11.27
N LYS A 182 -1.33 -46.60 10.61
CA LYS A 182 -1.88 -45.59 9.70
C LYS A 182 -2.12 -44.26 10.42
N LYS A 183 -2.77 -44.29 11.59
CA LYS A 183 -3.03 -43.10 12.43
C LYS A 183 -1.73 -42.38 12.78
N LYS A 184 -0.69 -43.09 13.22
CA LYS A 184 0.64 -42.50 13.49
C LYS A 184 1.22 -41.81 12.26
N THR A 185 1.10 -42.44 11.10
CA THR A 185 1.58 -41.89 9.82
C THR A 185 0.79 -40.62 9.41
N ILE A 186 -0.53 -40.64 9.57
CA ILE A 186 -1.40 -39.48 9.30
C ILE A 186 -1.07 -38.34 10.26
N GLN A 187 -0.91 -38.63 11.56
CA GLN A 187 -0.51 -37.64 12.57
C GLN A 187 0.84 -37.00 12.26
N ALA A 188 1.85 -37.80 11.90
CA ALA A 188 3.16 -37.28 11.47
C ALA A 188 3.04 -36.39 10.22
N THR A 189 2.19 -36.77 9.27
CA THR A 189 1.91 -35.97 8.07
C THR A 189 1.23 -34.64 8.42
N ILE A 190 0.25 -34.64 9.31
CA ILE A 190 -0.43 -33.43 9.80
C ILE A 190 0.58 -32.51 10.48
N GLN A 191 1.45 -33.03 11.35
CA GLN A 191 2.46 -32.25 12.05
C GLN A 191 3.42 -31.57 11.06
N SER A 192 3.98 -32.33 10.12
CA SER A 192 4.88 -31.81 9.08
C SER A 192 4.22 -30.71 8.21
N LYS A 193 2.96 -30.93 7.81
CA LYS A 193 2.18 -29.93 7.08
C LYS A 193 1.88 -28.69 7.92
N SER A 194 1.59 -28.85 9.21
CA SER A 194 1.33 -27.73 10.13
C SER A 194 2.59 -26.87 10.38
N GLU A 195 3.76 -27.49 10.48
CA GLU A 195 5.04 -26.78 10.54
C GLU A 195 5.29 -25.98 9.24
N THR A 196 5.01 -26.60 8.09
CA THR A 196 5.08 -25.93 6.78
C THR A 196 4.09 -24.76 6.68
N GLN A 197 2.86 -24.94 7.19
CA GLN A 197 1.85 -23.88 7.25
C GLN A 197 2.34 -22.70 8.08
N LYS A 198 2.92 -22.96 9.27
CA LYS A 198 3.45 -21.91 10.15
C LYS A 198 4.60 -21.14 9.48
N ALA A 199 5.51 -21.84 8.81
CA ALA A 199 6.58 -21.22 8.04
C ALA A 199 6.02 -20.37 6.87
N ALA A 200 5.01 -20.88 6.15
CA ALA A 200 4.37 -20.15 5.07
C ALA A 200 3.65 -18.88 5.58
N GLN A 201 3.02 -18.93 6.76
CA GLN A 201 2.40 -17.77 7.41
C GLN A 201 3.42 -16.66 7.71
N GLN A 202 4.63 -17.02 8.17
CA GLN A 202 5.72 -16.09 8.41
C GLN A 202 6.26 -15.48 7.10
N VAL A 203 6.30 -16.25 6.02
CA VAL A 203 6.68 -15.73 4.70
C VAL A 203 5.61 -14.75 4.19
N LEU A 204 4.32 -15.05 4.38
CA LEU A 204 3.23 -14.15 4.02
C LEU A 204 3.32 -12.81 4.74
N SER A 205 3.60 -12.81 6.05
CA SER A 205 3.74 -11.56 6.81
C SER A 205 4.90 -10.71 6.30
N LYS A 206 6.06 -11.34 6.03
CA LYS A 206 7.22 -10.65 5.44
C LYS A 206 6.94 -10.11 4.04
N GLN A 207 6.26 -10.89 3.19
CA GLN A 207 5.88 -10.41 1.84
C GLN A 207 4.90 -9.23 1.91
N GLN A 208 3.98 -9.22 2.88
CA GLN A 208 3.07 -8.10 3.09
C GLN A 208 3.81 -6.83 3.53
N GLU A 209 4.82 -6.94 4.40
CA GLU A 209 5.69 -5.82 4.78
C GLU A 209 6.45 -5.26 3.58
N VAL A 210 7.05 -6.13 2.76
CA VAL A 210 7.74 -5.72 1.52
C VAL A 210 6.77 -4.99 0.58
N LEU A 211 5.55 -5.50 0.40
CA LEU A 211 4.55 -4.85 -0.45
C LEU A 211 4.19 -3.46 0.09
N ASN A 212 3.98 -3.32 1.40
CA ASN A 212 3.69 -2.03 2.04
C ASN A 212 4.83 -1.02 1.80
N GLN A 213 6.09 -1.48 1.88
CA GLN A 213 7.24 -0.64 1.60
C GLN A 213 7.30 -0.23 0.13
N LEU A 214 7.11 -1.17 -0.80
CA LEU A 214 7.09 -0.87 -2.24
C LEU A 214 5.99 0.13 -2.61
N SER A 215 4.80 0.00 -2.01
CA SER A 215 3.70 0.95 -2.21
C SER A 215 3.99 2.33 -1.63
N LYS A 216 4.74 2.42 -0.52
CA LYS A 216 5.21 3.71 0.04
C LYS A 216 6.20 4.39 -0.91
N GLU A 217 7.13 3.61 -1.45
CA GLU A 217 8.10 4.07 -2.46
C GLU A 217 7.41 4.49 -3.76
N GLU A 218 6.39 3.76 -4.21
CA GLU A 218 5.57 4.13 -5.38
C GLU A 218 4.90 5.49 -5.18
N LYS A 219 4.27 5.72 -4.02
CA LYS A 219 3.67 7.03 -3.69
C LYS A 219 4.70 8.15 -3.69
N ALA A 220 5.90 7.90 -3.14
CA ALA A 220 6.98 8.88 -3.14
C ALA A 220 7.45 9.19 -4.58
N ALA A 221 7.63 8.16 -5.41
CA ALA A 221 8.00 8.31 -6.82
C ALA A 221 6.92 9.06 -7.62
N LEU A 222 5.65 8.78 -7.36
CA LEU A 222 4.53 9.49 -7.98
C LEU A 222 4.55 10.97 -7.63
N ASN A 223 4.69 11.31 -6.36
CA ASN A 223 4.77 12.71 -5.91
C ASN A 223 5.97 13.44 -6.53
N ALA A 224 7.13 12.78 -6.60
CA ALA A 224 8.33 13.34 -7.24
C ALA A 224 8.14 13.56 -8.75
N SER A 225 7.53 12.61 -9.45
CA SER A 225 7.18 12.74 -10.87
C SER A 225 6.23 13.92 -11.13
N LEU A 226 5.17 14.06 -10.32
CA LEU A 226 4.22 15.17 -10.43
C LEU A 226 4.91 16.53 -10.18
N ALA A 227 5.78 16.62 -9.17
CA ALA A 227 6.53 17.83 -8.89
C ALA A 227 7.50 18.20 -10.02
N ALA A 228 8.17 17.21 -10.62
CA ALA A 228 9.05 17.43 -11.77
C ALA A 228 8.27 17.89 -13.00
N GLN A 229 7.10 17.30 -13.27
CA GLN A 229 6.23 17.74 -14.37
C GLN A 229 5.74 19.17 -14.16
N ALA A 230 5.28 19.52 -12.96
CA ALA A 230 4.88 20.90 -12.66
C ALA A 230 6.01 21.92 -12.86
N LYS A 231 7.27 21.53 -12.62
CA LYS A 231 8.44 22.36 -12.92
C LYS A 231 8.64 22.55 -14.42
N VAL A 232 8.47 21.51 -15.23
CA VAL A 232 8.51 21.59 -16.69
C VAL A 232 7.46 22.58 -17.18
N ASP A 233 6.21 22.41 -16.74
CA ASP A 233 5.08 23.25 -17.15
C ASP A 233 5.34 24.72 -16.78
N ARG A 234 5.91 24.97 -15.59
CA ARG A 234 6.31 26.31 -15.15
C ARG A 234 7.36 26.94 -16.06
N ILE A 235 8.41 26.20 -16.44
CA ILE A 235 9.47 26.74 -17.31
C ILE A 235 8.93 27.00 -18.73
N GLN A 236 8.05 26.13 -19.24
CA GLN A 236 7.40 26.35 -20.54
C GLN A 236 6.57 27.64 -20.53
N GLN A 237 5.80 27.89 -19.47
CA GLN A 237 5.06 29.14 -19.31
C GLN A 237 5.98 30.37 -19.30
N LEU A 238 7.14 30.29 -18.62
CA LEU A 238 8.12 31.38 -18.61
C LEU A 238 8.71 31.63 -20.01
N ILE A 239 9.05 30.58 -20.76
CA ILE A 239 9.56 30.72 -22.14
C ILE A 239 8.50 31.33 -23.06
N GLU A 240 7.25 30.91 -22.95
CA GLU A 240 6.15 31.48 -23.74
C GLU A 240 5.92 32.95 -23.38
N GLN A 241 6.03 33.29 -22.09
CA GLN A 241 5.97 34.66 -21.62
C GLN A 241 7.10 35.52 -22.22
N GLU A 242 8.35 35.05 -22.20
CA GLU A 242 9.48 35.77 -22.82
C GLU A 242 9.26 36.01 -24.33
N LYS A 243 8.71 35.03 -25.05
CA LYS A 243 8.39 35.18 -26.48
C LYS A 243 7.34 36.25 -26.73
N LEU A 244 6.23 36.21 -25.98
CA LEU A 244 5.18 37.21 -26.08
C LEU A 244 5.74 38.61 -25.78
N GLU A 245 6.55 38.75 -24.72
CA GLU A 245 7.21 40.02 -24.37
C GLU A 245 8.13 40.52 -25.49
N ALA A 246 8.90 39.64 -26.13
CA ALA A 246 9.75 39.98 -27.28
C ALA A 246 8.93 40.40 -28.51
N GLU A 247 7.80 39.74 -28.79
CA GLU A 247 6.88 40.11 -29.88
C GLU A 247 6.21 41.47 -29.65
N TYR A 248 5.75 41.75 -28.43
CA TYR A 248 5.19 43.05 -28.06
C TYR A 248 6.24 44.16 -28.20
N ALA A 249 7.48 43.92 -27.76
CA ALA A 249 8.58 44.87 -27.89
C ALA A 249 8.96 45.13 -29.36
N ALA A 250 8.93 44.09 -30.21
CA ALA A 250 9.18 44.23 -31.66
C ALA A 250 8.08 45.03 -32.37
N LYS A 251 6.81 44.83 -32.01
CA LYS A 251 5.68 45.59 -32.57
C LYS A 251 5.72 47.07 -32.19
N GLN A 252 6.13 47.41 -30.96
CA GLN A 252 6.29 48.82 -30.57
C GLN A 252 7.40 49.54 -31.34
N LYS A 253 8.45 48.83 -31.79
CA LYS A 253 9.51 49.41 -32.64
C LYS A 253 9.06 49.73 -34.07
N GLN A 254 7.99 49.11 -34.57
CA GLN A 254 7.46 49.37 -35.92
C GLN A 254 6.35 50.44 -35.94
N SER A 255 5.73 50.76 -34.80
CA SER A 255 4.66 51.78 -34.71
C SER A 255 5.13 53.17 -34.28
N SER A 256 6.43 53.41 -34.08
CA SER A 256 6.97 54.70 -33.69
C SER A 256 7.70 55.40 -34.84
N GLY A 257 6.96 56.18 -35.63
CA GLY A 257 7.50 57.47 -36.04
C GLY A 257 7.77 58.29 -34.77
N SER A 258 9.01 58.72 -34.58
CA SER A 258 9.49 59.47 -33.41
C SER A 258 8.65 60.71 -33.04
N PRO A 259 8.76 61.24 -31.80
CA PRO A 259 9.72 60.87 -30.74
C PRO A 259 9.08 60.57 -29.37
N ASP A 260 9.63 59.62 -28.61
CA ASP A 260 10.35 59.90 -27.34
C ASP A 260 10.77 58.60 -26.65
N SER A 261 12.03 58.54 -26.27
CA SER A 261 12.64 57.47 -25.50
C SER A 261 12.33 57.68 -24.01
N GLY A 262 11.67 56.74 -23.35
CA GLY A 262 11.37 56.92 -21.93
C GLY A 262 11.03 55.64 -21.17
N GLY A 263 12.05 54.85 -20.83
CA GLY A 263 12.05 54.34 -19.46
C GLY A 263 12.02 55.58 -18.57
N VAL A 264 10.93 55.80 -17.83
CA VAL A 264 10.76 57.07 -17.09
C VAL A 264 11.78 57.12 -15.95
N ALA A 265 12.94 57.71 -16.24
CA ALA A 265 13.87 58.24 -15.26
C ALA A 265 13.29 59.59 -14.79
N GLY A 266 12.30 59.52 -13.90
CA GLY A 266 11.57 60.70 -13.45
C GLY A 266 10.25 60.34 -12.79
N THR A 267 9.60 61.34 -12.23
CA THR A 267 8.27 61.20 -11.63
C THR A 267 7.23 61.80 -12.59
N VAL A 268 6.05 61.19 -12.69
CA VAL A 268 4.96 61.67 -13.58
C VAL A 268 3.88 62.36 -12.75
N LYS A 269 3.43 63.54 -13.19
CA LYS A 269 2.37 64.29 -12.52
C LYS A 269 1.00 63.68 -12.83
N VAL A 270 0.34 63.13 -11.81
CA VAL A 270 -1.03 62.57 -11.91
C VAL A 270 -2.03 63.63 -11.46
N SER A 271 -3.08 63.87 -12.24
CA SER A 271 -4.18 64.78 -11.90
C SER A 271 -5.05 64.21 -10.76
N GLY A 272 -4.61 64.33 -9.51
CA GLY A 272 -5.24 63.71 -8.34
C GLY A 272 -4.26 63.05 -7.36
N GLY A 273 -2.98 62.92 -7.74
CA GLY A 273 -1.90 62.41 -6.90
C GLY A 273 -2.05 60.94 -6.47
N ALA A 274 -1.32 60.56 -5.42
CA ALA A 274 -1.31 59.19 -4.89
C ALA A 274 -2.68 58.67 -4.45
N LYS A 275 -3.58 59.56 -3.99
CA LYS A 275 -4.92 59.17 -3.54
C LYS A 275 -5.71 58.47 -4.65
N GLN A 276 -5.67 59.00 -5.87
CA GLN A 276 -6.41 58.42 -7.00
C GLN A 276 -5.90 57.02 -7.37
N VAL A 277 -4.57 56.84 -7.35
CA VAL A 277 -3.93 55.54 -7.58
C VAL A 277 -4.40 54.52 -6.54
N LEU A 278 -4.45 54.91 -5.27
CA LEU A 278 -4.86 54.03 -4.17
C LEU A 278 -6.35 53.72 -4.18
N ASP A 279 -7.20 54.71 -4.48
CA ASP A 279 -8.65 54.51 -4.62
C ASP A 279 -8.96 53.53 -5.76
N TYR A 280 -8.23 53.62 -6.88
CA TYR A 280 -8.38 52.67 -7.99
C TYR A 280 -7.83 51.30 -7.64
N ALA A 281 -6.69 51.21 -6.96
CA ALA A 281 -6.11 49.94 -6.49
C ALA A 281 -7.08 49.17 -5.59
N ALA A 282 -7.78 49.86 -4.69
CA ALA A 282 -8.72 49.26 -3.75
C ALA A 282 -9.93 48.58 -4.43
N GLN A 283 -10.29 48.97 -5.66
CA GLN A 283 -11.40 48.35 -6.40
C GLN A 283 -11.15 46.88 -6.75
N PHE A 284 -9.89 46.44 -6.69
CA PHE A 284 -9.50 45.07 -7.03
C PHE A 284 -9.29 44.18 -5.80
N LEU A 285 -9.60 44.63 -4.59
CA LEU A 285 -9.48 43.82 -3.38
C LEU A 285 -10.22 42.48 -3.54
N GLY A 286 -9.54 41.39 -3.19
CA GLY A 286 -10.04 40.02 -3.35
C GLY A 286 -9.92 39.43 -4.75
N THR A 287 -9.48 40.20 -5.77
CA THR A 287 -9.15 39.63 -7.08
C THR A 287 -8.08 38.55 -6.92
N LYS A 288 -8.30 37.38 -7.53
CA LYS A 288 -7.42 36.22 -7.37
C LYS A 288 -6.01 36.51 -7.85
N TYR A 289 -5.05 35.88 -7.18
CA TYR A 289 -3.70 35.85 -7.68
C TYR A 289 -3.60 34.83 -8.80
N VAL A 290 -3.14 35.31 -9.95
CA VAL A 290 -2.85 34.48 -11.11
C VAL A 290 -1.46 34.86 -11.56
N TRP A 291 -0.52 33.92 -11.48
CA TRP A 291 0.84 34.12 -11.97
C TRP A 291 0.81 34.55 -13.44
N GLY A 292 1.48 35.65 -13.80
CA GLY A 292 1.45 36.24 -15.13
C GLY A 292 0.23 37.15 -15.40
N GLY A 293 -0.74 37.21 -14.49
CA GLY A 293 -1.97 37.96 -14.66
C GLY A 293 -1.78 39.48 -14.68
N THR A 294 -2.39 40.15 -15.67
CA THR A 294 -2.30 41.61 -15.88
C THR A 294 -3.67 42.30 -15.97
N THR A 295 -4.74 41.56 -15.70
CA THR A 295 -6.13 42.01 -15.81
C THR A 295 -6.98 41.48 -14.65
N PRO A 296 -8.12 42.12 -14.31
CA PRO A 296 -8.96 41.69 -13.18
C PRO A 296 -9.53 40.27 -13.30
N SER A 297 -9.66 39.76 -14.51
CA SER A 297 -10.05 38.38 -14.80
C SER A 297 -9.03 37.76 -15.77
N PRO A 298 -8.50 36.55 -15.51
CA PRO A 298 -8.81 35.67 -14.38
C PRO A 298 -8.20 36.12 -13.04
N GLY A 299 -7.32 37.13 -13.05
CA GLY A 299 -6.70 37.71 -11.87
C GLY A 299 -5.33 38.33 -12.16
N PHE A 300 -4.65 38.81 -11.12
CA PHE A 300 -3.38 39.53 -11.24
C PHE A 300 -2.21 38.78 -10.61
N ASP A 301 -0.99 38.94 -11.13
CA ASP A 301 0.22 38.79 -10.31
C ASP A 301 0.64 40.12 -9.67
N CYS A 302 1.69 40.12 -8.85
CA CYS A 302 2.10 41.30 -8.08
C CYS A 302 2.39 42.51 -8.97
N SER A 303 3.24 42.32 -9.98
CA SER A 303 3.71 43.40 -10.86
C SER A 303 2.68 43.76 -11.93
N GLY A 304 1.84 42.82 -12.36
CA GLY A 304 0.71 43.03 -13.27
C GLY A 304 -0.41 43.82 -12.61
N PHE A 305 -0.70 43.59 -11.32
CA PHE A 305 -1.60 44.43 -10.54
C PHE A 305 -1.10 45.87 -10.48
N VAL A 306 0.15 46.08 -10.04
CA VAL A 306 0.75 47.42 -9.92
C VAL A 306 0.76 48.12 -11.27
N GLN A 307 1.20 47.45 -12.34
CA GLN A 307 1.20 48.01 -13.68
C GLN A 307 -0.21 48.41 -14.13
N TYR A 308 -1.22 47.57 -13.88
CA TYR A 308 -2.60 47.84 -14.28
C TYR A 308 -3.16 49.09 -13.59
N VAL A 309 -2.92 49.22 -12.29
CA VAL A 309 -3.37 50.38 -11.49
C VAL A 309 -2.71 51.67 -11.96
N PHE A 310 -1.39 51.66 -12.15
CA PHE A 310 -0.65 52.86 -12.56
C PHE A 310 -0.95 53.25 -14.01
N ARG A 311 -1.14 52.28 -14.91
CA ARG A 311 -1.50 52.55 -16.31
C ARG A 311 -2.85 53.26 -16.44
N HIS A 312 -3.82 52.91 -15.59
CA HIS A 312 -5.10 53.62 -15.53
C HIS A 312 -4.94 55.11 -15.17
N ASN A 313 -3.90 55.44 -14.40
CA ASN A 313 -3.58 56.79 -13.97
C ASN A 313 -2.53 57.47 -14.87
N GLY A 314 -2.32 56.96 -16.09
CA GLY A 314 -1.41 57.54 -17.08
C GLY A 314 0.08 57.28 -16.83
N ILE A 315 0.44 56.40 -15.89
CA ILE A 315 1.83 56.05 -15.60
C ILE A 315 2.15 54.68 -16.19
N THR A 316 3.08 54.64 -17.13
CA THR A 316 3.59 53.40 -17.70
C THR A 316 4.69 52.83 -16.82
N LEU A 317 4.44 51.66 -16.24
CA LEU A 317 5.43 50.88 -15.50
C LEU A 317 5.86 49.66 -16.30
N SER A 318 7.09 49.20 -16.06
CA SER A 318 7.60 47.96 -16.61
C SER A 318 6.78 46.75 -16.14
N ARG A 319 6.83 45.63 -16.86
CA ARG A 319 5.95 44.48 -16.57
C ARG A 319 6.31 43.71 -15.30
N THR A 320 7.59 43.47 -15.06
CA THR A 320 8.07 42.61 -13.96
C THR A 320 8.46 43.45 -12.75
N SER A 321 8.41 42.86 -11.55
CA SER A 321 8.86 43.53 -10.32
C SER A 321 10.34 43.94 -10.39
N GLU A 322 11.17 43.14 -11.07
CA GLU A 322 12.58 43.43 -11.28
C GLU A 322 12.79 44.68 -12.12
N MET A 323 12.07 44.81 -13.24
CA MET A 323 12.14 46.01 -14.07
C MET A 323 11.41 47.20 -13.43
N GLN A 324 10.34 46.98 -12.69
CA GLN A 324 9.68 48.05 -11.92
C GLN A 324 10.60 48.63 -10.86
N TYR A 325 11.52 47.83 -10.34
CA TYR A 325 12.54 48.29 -9.40
C TYR A 325 13.55 49.26 -10.02
N THR A 326 13.53 49.50 -11.33
CA THR A 326 14.33 50.54 -11.99
C THR A 326 13.51 51.76 -12.43
N ASN A 327 12.18 51.73 -12.30
CA ASN A 327 11.32 52.88 -12.61
C ASN A 327 11.37 53.93 -11.49
N GLY A 328 11.32 55.22 -11.87
CA GLY A 328 11.25 56.33 -10.92
C GLY A 328 12.51 56.54 -10.09
N VAL A 329 12.37 57.20 -8.94
CA VAL A 329 13.49 57.56 -8.05
C VAL A 329 13.54 56.67 -6.81
N ALA A 330 14.74 56.34 -6.33
CA ALA A 330 14.91 55.56 -5.10
C ALA A 330 14.40 56.32 -3.87
N VAL A 331 13.69 55.63 -2.97
CA VAL A 331 13.16 56.20 -1.73
C VAL A 331 13.69 55.43 -0.53
N LYS A 332 14.19 56.14 0.49
CA LYS A 332 14.56 55.52 1.76
C LYS A 332 13.30 55.07 2.48
N ARG A 333 13.39 53.98 3.24
CA ARG A 333 12.23 53.43 3.99
C ARG A 333 11.58 54.46 4.95
N SER A 334 12.38 55.37 5.52
CA SER A 334 11.89 56.45 6.40
C SER A 334 11.07 57.51 5.67
N ASP A 335 11.21 57.60 4.35
CA ASP A 335 10.68 58.69 3.52
C ASP A 335 9.52 58.21 2.64
N LEU A 336 9.00 57.01 2.93
CA LEU A 336 7.88 56.39 2.21
C LEU A 336 6.63 57.25 2.32
N LYS A 337 6.04 57.55 1.16
CA LYS A 337 4.76 58.25 1.02
C LYS A 337 3.74 57.35 0.33
N PRO A 338 2.44 57.48 0.65
CA PRO A 338 1.40 56.77 -0.08
C PRO A 338 1.59 56.92 -1.61
N GLY A 339 1.46 55.82 -2.36
CA GLY A 339 1.73 55.77 -3.79
C GLY A 339 3.15 55.33 -4.18
N ASP A 340 4.10 55.25 -3.25
CA ASP A 340 5.43 54.68 -3.53
C ASP A 340 5.32 53.16 -3.78
N LEU A 341 6.16 52.62 -4.66
CA LEU A 341 6.29 51.19 -4.89
C LEU A 341 7.28 50.59 -3.88
N VAL A 342 6.90 49.51 -3.20
CA VAL A 342 7.76 48.78 -2.25
C VAL A 342 8.09 47.39 -2.78
N PHE A 343 9.37 46.99 -2.69
CA PHE A 343 9.89 45.78 -3.33
C PHE A 343 10.51 44.80 -2.33
N PHE A 344 10.37 43.52 -2.64
CA PHE A 344 10.81 42.43 -1.75
C PHE A 344 11.46 41.27 -2.52
N ALA A 345 12.35 40.54 -1.84
CA ALA A 345 12.90 39.26 -2.27
C ALA A 345 12.11 38.12 -1.61
N THR A 346 11.12 37.56 -2.30
CA THR A 346 10.23 36.52 -1.77
C THR A 346 10.57 35.13 -2.31
N TYR A 347 10.49 34.94 -3.63
CA TYR A 347 10.68 33.63 -4.28
C TYR A 347 11.95 33.55 -5.15
N SER A 348 12.62 34.67 -5.40
CA SER A 348 13.94 34.72 -6.04
C SER A 348 14.79 35.82 -5.42
N SER A 349 16.12 35.73 -5.62
CA SER A 349 17.03 36.83 -5.31
C SER A 349 16.67 38.06 -6.15
N GLY A 350 16.81 39.26 -5.58
CA GLY A 350 16.38 40.50 -6.23
C GLY A 350 14.87 40.74 -6.11
N ALA A 351 14.38 41.79 -6.78
CA ALA A 351 12.99 42.22 -6.67
C ALA A 351 12.02 41.22 -7.32
N SER A 352 11.49 40.33 -6.48
CA SER A 352 10.53 39.27 -6.85
C SER A 352 9.11 39.55 -6.37
N HIS A 353 8.89 40.59 -5.58
CA HIS A 353 7.55 41.04 -5.24
C HIS A 353 7.49 42.56 -5.18
N VAL A 354 6.33 43.10 -5.51
CA VAL A 354 6.06 44.54 -5.50
C VAL A 354 4.64 44.81 -4.97
N GLY A 355 4.49 45.91 -4.25
CA GLY A 355 3.21 46.46 -3.80
C GLY A 355 3.22 47.98 -3.83
N ILE A 356 2.04 48.57 -3.69
CA ILE A 356 1.84 50.03 -3.60
C ILE A 356 1.71 50.40 -2.12
N TYR A 357 2.59 51.26 -1.61
CA TYR A 357 2.55 51.72 -0.23
C TYR A 357 1.32 52.61 -0.01
N VAL A 358 0.55 52.34 1.05
CA VAL A 358 -0.69 53.10 1.33
C VAL A 358 -0.57 53.97 2.59
N GLY A 359 0.54 53.87 3.32
CA GLY A 359 0.75 54.54 4.62
C GLY A 359 0.73 53.57 5.79
N ASN A 360 1.16 54.03 6.97
CA ASN A 360 1.13 53.26 8.23
C ASN A 360 1.77 51.86 8.16
N ASN A 361 2.88 51.71 7.41
CA ASN A 361 3.52 50.42 7.16
C ASN A 361 2.65 49.40 6.40
N ILE A 362 1.61 49.85 5.69
CA ILE A 362 0.74 48.99 4.90
C ILE A 362 1.04 49.17 3.41
N MET A 363 0.99 48.06 2.67
CA MET A 363 0.94 48.04 1.21
C MET A 363 -0.34 47.38 0.72
N ILE A 364 -0.76 47.71 -0.51
CA ILE A 364 -1.70 46.91 -1.29
C ILE A 364 -0.94 46.18 -2.40
N ASN A 365 -1.18 44.88 -2.56
CA ASN A 365 -0.48 44.02 -3.51
C ASN A 365 -1.33 42.83 -3.93
N SER A 366 -0.94 42.13 -4.99
CA SER A 366 -1.46 40.79 -5.31
C SER A 366 -0.44 39.73 -4.89
N SER A 367 -0.80 38.85 -3.95
CA SER A 367 0.01 37.70 -3.48
C SER A 367 -0.84 36.42 -3.43
N SER A 368 -0.36 35.29 -2.89
CA SER A 368 -1.13 34.03 -2.90
C SER A 368 -2.58 34.13 -2.37
N GLY A 369 -2.90 35.11 -1.52
CA GLY A 369 -4.26 35.41 -1.05
C GLY A 369 -5.13 36.27 -1.98
N GLY A 370 -4.62 36.65 -3.15
CA GLY A 370 -5.22 37.64 -4.04
C GLY A 370 -4.74 39.07 -3.76
N VAL A 371 -5.48 40.04 -4.27
CA VAL A 371 -5.25 41.46 -3.99
C VAL A 371 -5.70 41.77 -2.55
N SER A 372 -4.75 42.16 -1.70
CA SER A 372 -4.98 42.37 -0.28
C SER A 372 -4.07 43.47 0.27
N TYR A 373 -4.36 43.87 1.52
CA TYR A 373 -3.45 44.71 2.30
C TYR A 373 -2.51 43.85 3.15
N ASP A 374 -1.25 44.23 3.18
CA ASP A 374 -0.20 43.56 3.93
C ASP A 374 0.63 44.57 4.74
N ASN A 375 1.01 44.20 5.96
CA ASN A 375 1.88 45.01 6.80
C ASN A 375 3.37 44.71 6.51
N ILE A 376 4.10 45.69 5.97
CA ILE A 376 5.50 45.55 5.53
C ILE A 376 6.51 45.40 6.68
N THR A 377 6.08 45.57 7.93
CA THR A 377 6.92 45.34 9.13
C THR A 377 6.66 43.99 9.79
N ASN A 378 5.71 43.19 9.32
CA ASN A 378 5.49 41.85 9.88
C ASN A 378 6.73 40.94 9.66
N SER A 379 6.78 39.81 10.38
CA SER A 379 7.94 38.90 10.36
C SER A 379 8.27 38.32 8.98
N TYR A 380 7.30 38.28 8.06
CA TYR A 380 7.49 37.80 6.70
C TYR A 380 8.08 38.88 5.78
N TRP A 381 7.46 40.05 5.71
CA TRP A 381 7.82 41.13 4.80
C TRP A 381 9.06 41.90 5.24
N SER A 382 9.24 42.12 6.55
CA SER A 382 10.40 42.86 7.09
C SER A 382 11.74 42.25 6.67
N LYS A 383 11.87 40.92 6.75
CA LYS A 383 13.08 40.16 6.38
C LYS A 383 13.38 40.15 4.88
N ARG A 384 12.40 40.53 4.06
CA ARG A 384 12.45 40.41 2.59
C ARG A 384 12.50 41.77 1.90
N TYR A 385 12.41 42.87 2.66
CA TYR A 385 12.38 44.22 2.10
C TYR A 385 13.68 44.54 1.38
N LEU A 386 13.59 44.98 0.12
CA LEU A 386 14.73 45.37 -0.71
C LEU A 386 14.88 46.88 -0.81
N GLY A 387 13.77 47.59 -1.03
CA GLY A 387 13.80 49.03 -1.30
C GLY A 387 12.47 49.54 -1.83
N ALA A 388 12.45 50.82 -2.18
CA ALA A 388 11.26 51.50 -2.69
C ALA A 388 11.56 52.48 -3.82
N ARG A 389 10.56 52.72 -4.67
CA ARG A 389 10.61 53.66 -5.80
C ARG A 389 9.43 54.62 -5.80
N ARG A 390 9.69 55.89 -6.08
CA ARG A 390 8.66 56.91 -6.30
C ARG A 390 8.52 57.20 -7.79
N VAL A 391 7.30 57.04 -8.30
CA VAL A 391 6.96 57.23 -9.72
C VAL A 391 5.94 58.35 -9.94
N ILE A 392 5.33 58.87 -8.87
CA ILE A 392 4.38 59.99 -8.89
C ILE A 392 5.14 61.29 -8.54
N ALA A 393 4.94 62.34 -9.35
CA ALA A 393 5.48 63.67 -9.08
C ALA A 393 4.54 64.44 -8.16
N GLU A 394 5.11 65.27 -7.27
CA GLU A 394 4.33 66.17 -6.39
C GLU A 394 3.76 67.37 -7.14
#